data_AF-A0A645HAK4-F1
#
_entry.id   AF-A0A645HAK4-F1
#
_cell.length_a   1.000
_cell.length_b   1.000
_cell.length_c   1.000
_cell.angle_alpha   90.00
_cell.angle_beta   90.00
_cell.angle_gamma   90.00
#
_symmetry.space_group_name_H-M   'P 1'
#
loop_
_entity.id
_entity.type
_entity.pdbx_description
1 polymer ?
#
loop_
_entity_poly.entity_id
_entity_poly.type
_entity_poly.pdbx_seq_one_letter_code
_entity_poly.pdbx_strand_id
1 'polypeptide(L)' 'MLEVADMGGLDVWLAGEDNIFPALDNSSKACGAMRALVTAGNLGIKTGRGFFDYSEEKRGKAQTEFYKRLIIQLKASKNY' A
#
# COMPACT_ATOMS: atom_id res chain seq x y z
N MET A 1 -5.46 -1.10 -5.66
CA MET A 1 -4.94 -1.89 -4.53
C MET A 1 -3.46 -1.61 -4.29
N LEU A 2 -2.57 -1.75 -5.29
CA LEU A 2 -1.13 -1.50 -5.11
C LEU A 2 -0.79 -0.08 -4.62
N GLU A 3 -1.53 0.95 -5.06
CA GLU A 3 -1.35 2.32 -4.54
C GLU A 3 -1.65 2.42 -3.03
N VAL A 4 -2.64 1.66 -2.54
CA VAL A 4 -2.98 1.60 -1.11
C VAL A 4 -1.90 0.84 -0.35
N ALA A 5 -1.29 -0.18 -0.98
CA ALA A 5 -0.15 -0.86 -0.41
C ALA A 5 1.05 0.09 -0.21
N ASP A 6 1.35 0.89 -1.25
CA ASP A 6 2.38 1.93 -1.20
C ASP A 6 2.05 3.04 -0.17
N MET A 7 0.78 3.32 0.09
CA MET A 7 0.36 4.22 1.17
C MET A 7 0.59 3.62 2.57
N GLY A 8 0.29 2.33 2.74
CA GLY A 8 0.45 1.63 4.01
C GLY A 8 1.91 1.33 4.38
N GLY A 9 2.81 1.31 3.39
CA GLY A 9 4.23 1.02 3.56
C GLY A 9 4.56 -0.43 3.28
N LEU A 10 5.37 -0.68 2.25
CA LEU A 10 5.61 -2.05 1.77
C LEU A 10 6.34 -2.95 2.77
N ASP A 11 7.10 -2.38 3.69
CA ASP A 11 7.71 -3.10 4.82
C ASP A 11 6.67 -3.69 5.77
N VAL A 12 5.61 -2.93 6.07
CA VAL A 12 4.51 -3.39 6.93
C VAL A 12 3.71 -4.47 6.22
N TRP A 13 3.41 -4.28 4.93
CA TRP A 13 2.73 -5.29 4.11
C TRP A 13 3.54 -6.59 4.06
N LEU A 14 4.84 -6.51 3.77
CA LEU A 14 5.71 -7.67 3.69
C LEU A 14 5.71 -8.47 5.02
N ALA A 15 5.81 -7.76 6.15
CA ALA A 15 5.76 -8.39 7.47
C ALA A 15 4.39 -9.03 7.75
N GLY A 16 3.29 -8.37 7.39
CA GLY A 16 1.94 -8.91 7.57
C GLY A 16 1.69 -10.15 6.71
N GLU A 17 1.99 -10.07 5.42
CA GLU A 17 1.80 -11.15 4.45
C GLU A 17 2.67 -12.37 4.78
N ASP A 18 3.92 -12.18 5.21
CA ASP A 18 4.82 -13.28 5.62
C ASP A 18 4.28 -14.07 6.82
N ASN A 19 3.44 -13.46 7.65
CA ASN A 19 2.83 -14.12 8.82
C ASN A 19 1.42 -14.67 8.52
N ILE A 20 0.65 -14.00 7.67
CA ILE A 20 -0.76 -14.34 7.45
C ILE A 20 -0.93 -15.38 6.33
N PHE A 21 -0.16 -15.29 5.25
CA PHE A 21 -0.39 -16.13 4.06
C PHE A 21 -0.34 -17.64 4.34
N PRO A 22 0.61 -18.16 5.15
CA PRO A 22 0.62 -19.59 5.49
C PRO A 22 -0.68 -20.10 6.15
N ALA A 23 -1.46 -19.20 6.75
CA ALA A 23 -2.74 -19.52 7.39
C ALA A 23 -3.96 -19.14 6.54
N LEU A 24 -3.76 -18.45 5.41
CA LEU A 24 -4.83 -17.90 4.57
C LEU A 24 -4.96 -18.62 3.23
N ASP A 25 -3.84 -19.01 2.62
CA ASP A 25 -3.80 -19.67 1.32
C ASP A 25 -2.62 -20.65 1.16
N ASN A 26 -2.36 -21.12 -0.06
CA ASN A 26 -1.23 -22.03 -0.35
C ASN A 26 0.13 -21.31 -0.46
N SER A 27 0.18 -20.00 -0.20
CA SER A 27 1.41 -19.23 -0.25
C SER A 27 2.11 -19.29 1.12
N SER A 28 3.41 -19.54 1.11
CA SER A 28 4.20 -19.57 2.36
C SER A 28 4.69 -18.20 2.82
N LYS A 29 4.56 -17.16 1.99
CA LYS A 29 5.12 -15.82 2.21
C LYS A 29 4.61 -14.81 1.18
N ALA A 30 4.87 -13.54 1.46
CA ALA A 30 4.63 -12.42 0.56
C ALA A 30 5.32 -12.59 -0.81
N CYS A 31 4.77 -11.92 -1.83
CA CYS A 31 5.27 -12.01 -3.20
C CYS A 31 6.72 -11.47 -3.36
N GLY A 32 7.48 -12.06 -4.28
CA GLY A 32 8.88 -11.69 -4.51
C GLY A 32 9.08 -10.24 -4.98
N ALA A 33 8.13 -9.69 -5.73
CA ALA A 33 8.19 -8.31 -6.22
C ALA A 33 8.16 -7.29 -5.08
N MET A 34 7.27 -7.49 -4.09
CA MET A 34 7.21 -6.62 -2.90
C MET A 34 8.50 -6.72 -2.09
N ARG A 35 9.03 -7.94 -1.91
CA ARG A 35 10.29 -8.15 -1.20
C ARG A 35 11.46 -7.43 -1.87
N ALA A 36 11.56 -7.49 -3.20
CA ALA A 36 12.60 -6.78 -3.93
C ALA A 36 12.52 -5.26 -3.73
N LEU A 37 11.31 -4.70 -3.72
CA LEU A 37 11.09 -3.27 -3.43
C LEU A 37 11.52 -2.91 -2.01
N VAL A 38 11.13 -3.69 -1.00
CA VAL A 38 11.50 -3.48 0.40
C VAL A 38 13.01 -3.56 0.60
N THR A 39 13.67 -4.58 0.05
CA THR A 39 15.13 -4.74 0.10
C THR A 39 15.86 -3.56 -0.55
N ALA A 40 15.29 -2.98 -1.61
CA ALA A 40 15.83 -1.79 -2.28
C ALA A 40 15.51 -0.47 -1.57
N GLY A 41 14.82 -0.49 -0.41
CA GLY A 41 14.40 0.71 0.32
C GLY A 41 13.23 1.46 -0.32
N ASN A 42 12.54 0.86 -1.29
CA ASN A 42 11.38 1.43 -1.95
C ASN A 42 10.11 1.02 -1.19
N LEU A 43 9.76 1.77 -0.16
CA LEU A 43 8.70 1.45 0.79
C LEU A 43 7.35 2.14 0.47
N GLY A 44 7.18 2.66 -0.75
CA GLY A 44 5.97 3.34 -1.18
C GLY A 44 6.07 4.86 -1.04
N ILE A 45 4.96 5.49 -0.64
CA ILE A 45 4.84 6.96 -0.62
C ILE A 45 5.85 7.59 0.35
N LYS A 46 6.19 6.93 1.46
CA LYS A 46 7.12 7.49 2.46
C LYS A 46 8.54 7.67 1.94
N THR A 47 8.99 6.78 1.05
CA THR A 47 10.32 6.85 0.40
C THR A 47 10.25 7.42 -1.02
N GLY A 48 9.06 7.65 -1.56
CA GLY A 48 8.85 8.27 -2.87
C GLY A 48 8.83 7.28 -4.02
N ARG A 49 8.90 5.99 -3.69
CA ARG A 49 8.87 4.90 -4.65
C ARG A 49 8.44 3.63 -3.95
N GLY A 50 7.51 2.91 -4.57
CA GLY A 50 7.11 1.54 -4.24
C GLY A 50 6.78 0.81 -5.54
N PHE A 51 5.57 0.29 -5.66
CA PHE A 51 5.06 -0.18 -6.96
C PHE A 51 4.93 0.97 -7.97
N PHE A 52 4.68 2.19 -7.49
CA PHE A 52 4.66 3.40 -8.31
C PHE A 52 5.74 4.41 -7.89
N ASP A 53 6.02 5.34 -8.80
CA ASP A 53 6.90 6.47 -8.56
C ASP A 53 6.10 7.68 -8.03
N TYR A 54 6.53 8.19 -6.88
CA TYR A 54 5.92 9.32 -6.18
C TYR A 54 6.93 10.46 -6.09
N SER A 55 7.05 11.20 -7.19
CA SER A 55 7.68 12.52 -7.19
C SER A 55 7.07 13.41 -6.11
N GLU A 56 7.82 14.40 -5.61
CA GLU A 56 7.35 15.28 -4.53
C GLU A 56 5.98 15.90 -4.82
N GLU A 57 5.75 16.35 -6.05
CA GLU A 57 4.47 16.90 -6.49
C GLU A 57 3.32 15.87 -6.44
N LYS A 58 3.62 14.60 -6.74
CA LYS A 58 2.63 13.51 -6.77
C LYS A 58 2.28 13.02 -5.37
N ARG A 59 3.20 13.07 -4.40
CA ARG A 59 2.95 12.59 -3.02
C ARG A 59 1.76 13.30 -2.38
N GLY A 60 1.72 14.63 -2.43
CA GLY A 60 0.63 15.42 -1.86
C GLY A 60 -0.70 15.21 -2.60
N LYS A 61 -0.66 15.09 -3.93
CA LYS A 61 -1.85 14.84 -4.76
C LYS A 61 -2.44 13.45 -4.49
N ALA A 62 -1.61 12.40 -4.44
CA ALA A 62 -2.07 11.03 -4.19
C ALA A 62 -2.79 10.90 -2.84
N GLN A 63 -2.26 11.53 -1.79
CA GLN A 63 -2.88 11.52 -0.46
C GLN A 63 -4.21 12.28 -0.45
N THR A 64 -4.24 13.45 -1.10
CA THR A 64 -5.46 14.28 -1.22
C THR A 64 -6.58 13.55 -1.96
N GLU A 65 -6.26 12.91 -3.09
CA GLU A 65 -7.25 12.16 -3.88
C GLU A 65 -7.79 10.94 -3.13
N PHE A 66 -6.94 10.25 -2.36
CA PHE A 66 -7.39 9.16 -1.49
C PHE A 66 -8.36 9.66 -0.40
N TYR A 67 -8.04 10.74 0.30
CA TYR A 67 -8.93 11.29 1.32
C TYR A 67 -10.27 11.77 0.76
N LYS A 68 -10.28 12.38 -0.43
CA LYS A 68 -11.53 12.75 -1.13
C LYS A 68 -12.41 11.52 -1.37
N ARG A 69 -11.83 10.42 -1.84
CA ARG A 69 -12.57 9.16 -2.05
C ARG A 69 -13.14 8.62 -0.74
N LEU A 70 -12.37 8.66 0.36
CA LEU A 70 -12.86 8.23 1.68
C LEU A 70 -14.02 9.07 2.20
N ILE A 71 -14.01 10.38 1.98
CA ILE A 71 -15.14 11.26 2.37
C ILE A 71 -16.41 10.88 1.61
N ILE A 72 -16.30 10.55 0.32
CA ILE A 72 -17.45 10.10 -0.48
C ILE A 72 -17.98 8.77 0.07
N GLN A 73 -17.08 7.81 0.34
CA GLN A 73 -17.46 6.52 0.91
C GLN A 73 -18.11 6.65 2.29
N LEU A 74 -17.61 7.53 3.16
CA LEU A 74 -18.18 7.79 4.47
C LEU A 74 -19.61 8.37 4.39
N LYS A 75 -19.88 9.21 3.40
CA LYS A 75 -21.25 9.73 3.18
C LYS A 75 -22.19 8.62 2.72
N ALA A 76 -21.71 7.73 1.85
CA ALA A 76 -22.49 6.59 1.37
C ALA A 76 -22.75 5.55 2.49
N SER A 77 -21.77 5.31 3.36
CA SER A 77 -21.88 4.31 4.44
C SER A 77 -22.86 4.72 5.54
N LYS A 78 -23.20 6.00 5.67
CA LYS A 78 -24.22 6.47 6.64
C LYS A 78 -25.64 6.07 6.27
N ASN A 79 -25.86 5.58 5.05
CA ASN A 79 -27.15 5.13 4.56
C ASN A 79 -27.29 3.59 4.57
N TYR A 80 -26.36 2.89 5.22
CA TYR A 80 -26.34 1.43 5.40
C TYR A 80 -26.44 1.06 6.87
#